data_AF-A0A350UVA4-F1
#
_entry.id   AF-A0A350UVA4-F1
#
_cell.length_a   1.000
_cell.length_b   1.000
_cell.length_c   1.000
_cell.angle_alpha   90.00
_cell.angle_beta   90.00
_cell.angle_gamma   90.00
#
_symmetry.space_group_name_H-M   'P 1'
#
loop_
_entity.id
_entity.type
_entity.pdbx_description
1 polymer ?
#
loop_
_entity_poly.entity_id
_entity_poly.type
_entity_poly.pdbx_seq_one_letter_code
_entity_poly.pdbx_strand_id
1 'polypeptide(L)' 'MSPRGNNLFTESNGLGTPVVGNPGAGGNGTILSGSLEMSNVDIAEEMVSQITAKAAFTANARVIRAADEMIGTLLDIKS' A
#
# COMPACT_ATOMS: atom_id res chain seq x y z
N MET A 1 -3.60 -3.45 -15.10
CA MET A 1 -2.68 -2.36 -15.52
C MET A 1 -1.54 -2.44 -14.54
N SER A 2 -0.31 -2.17 -14.96
CA SER A 2 0.84 -2.15 -14.07
C SER A 2 1.26 -0.71 -13.83
N PRO A 3 1.40 -0.26 -12.57
CA PRO A 3 1.90 1.08 -12.28
C PRO A 3 3.37 1.20 -12.67
N ARG A 4 3.76 2.34 -13.25
CA ARG A 4 5.16 2.66 -13.61
C ARG A 4 5.74 3.86 -12.85
N GLY A 5 5.01 4.37 -11.85
CA GLY A 5 5.39 5.55 -11.06
C GLY A 5 4.91 6.85 -11.71
N ASN A 6 5.01 7.97 -10.99
CA ASN A 6 4.53 9.30 -11.45
C ASN A 6 3.08 9.30 -11.97
N ASN A 7 2.19 8.53 -11.34
CA ASN A 7 0.80 8.31 -11.79
C ASN A 7 0.65 7.70 -13.19
N LEU A 8 1.72 7.16 -13.77
CA LEU A 8 1.69 6.47 -15.06
C LEU A 8 1.35 4.99 -14.88
N PHE A 9 0.54 4.49 -15.79
CA PHE A 9 0.17 3.08 -15.87
C PHE A 9 0.52 2.54 -17.25
N THR A 10 0.89 1.27 -17.30
CA THR A 10 1.01 0.54 -18.56
C THR A 10 0.11 -0.67 -18.57
N GLU A 11 -0.10 -1.21 -19.76
CA GLU A 11 -0.74 -2.50 -19.94
C GLU A 11 0.01 -3.59 -19.15
N SER A 12 -0.75 -4.55 -18.66
CA SER A 12 -0.26 -5.70 -17.91
C SER A 12 -0.85 -6.95 -18.54
N ASN A 13 -0.13 -8.07 -18.46
CA ASN A 13 -0.60 -9.34 -19.00
C ASN A 13 -1.96 -9.69 -18.38
N GLY A 14 -3.00 -9.75 -19.21
CA GLY A 14 -4.38 -10.02 -18.78
C GLY A 14 -5.35 -8.85 -18.92
N LEU A 15 -4.86 -7.65 -19.28
CA LEU A 15 -5.74 -6.60 -19.79
C LEU A 15 -5.81 -6.66 -21.31
N GLY A 16 -7.02 -6.60 -21.86
CA GLY A 16 -7.23 -6.47 -23.29
C GLY A 16 -6.63 -5.17 -23.84
N THR A 17 -6.72 -5.00 -25.16
CA THR A 17 -6.18 -3.82 -25.86
C THR A 17 -6.85 -2.53 -25.39
N PRO A 18 -6.11 -1.42 -25.20
CA PRO A 18 -6.69 -0.13 -24.86
C PRO A 18 -7.70 0.32 -25.91
N VAL A 19 -8.83 0.85 -25.44
CA VAL A 19 -9.83 1.47 -26.30
C VAL A 19 -9.60 2.98 -26.27
N VAL A 20 -9.24 3.56 -27.41
CA VAL A 20 -9.05 5.01 -27.56
C VAL A 20 -10.33 5.62 -28.14
N GLY A 21 -10.78 6.74 -27.57
CA GLY A 21 -11.98 7.44 -28.02
C GLY A 21 -11.99 8.90 -27.58
N ASN A 22 -12.86 9.69 -28.19
CA ASN A 22 -13.01 11.10 -27.85
C ASN A 22 -13.65 11.28 -26.45
N PRO A 23 -13.31 12.35 -25.70
CA PRO A 23 -14.03 12.67 -24.47
C PRO A 23 -15.54 12.82 -24.69
N GLY A 24 -16.36 12.29 -23.78
CA GLY A 24 -17.82 12.30 -23.87
C GLY A 24 -18.44 11.31 -24.88
N ALA A 25 -17.64 10.52 -25.60
CA ALA A 25 -18.13 9.50 -26.53
C ALA A 25 -17.95 8.07 -25.99
N GLY A 26 -18.85 7.16 -26.34
CA GLY A 26 -18.67 5.73 -26.06
C GLY A 26 -18.55 5.34 -24.58
N GLY A 27 -19.09 6.15 -23.67
CA GLY A 27 -18.98 5.95 -22.22
C GLY A 27 -17.77 6.63 -21.56
N ASN A 28 -16.91 7.32 -22.33
CA ASN A 28 -15.82 8.11 -21.79
C ASN A 28 -16.35 9.36 -21.07
N GLY A 29 -15.73 9.73 -19.95
CA GLY A 29 -16.02 10.97 -19.23
C GLY A 29 -15.71 12.23 -20.03
N THR A 30 -16.18 13.38 -19.53
CA THR A 30 -15.91 14.70 -20.12
C THR A 30 -14.64 15.32 -19.55
N ILE A 31 -13.94 16.15 -20.33
CA ILE A 31 -12.80 16.94 -19.83
C ILE A 31 -13.32 18.22 -19.18
N LEU A 32 -12.89 18.48 -17.94
CA LEU A 32 -13.08 19.76 -17.26
C LEU A 32 -11.78 20.58 -17.35
N SER A 33 -11.83 21.72 -18.04
CA SER A 33 -10.65 22.58 -18.21
C SER A 33 -10.36 23.38 -16.95
N GLY A 34 -9.08 23.49 -16.58
CA GLY A 34 -8.63 24.23 -15.39
C GLY A 34 -8.84 23.51 -14.06
N SER A 35 -9.33 22.27 -14.05
CA SER A 35 -9.45 21.46 -12.83
C SER A 35 -8.27 20.51 -12.64
N LEU A 36 -7.91 20.25 -11.38
CA LEU A 36 -6.91 19.25 -10.99
C LEU A 36 -7.61 18.12 -10.23
N GLU A 37 -7.44 16.88 -10.68
CA GLU A 37 -7.94 15.71 -9.95
C GLU A 37 -7.07 15.47 -8.71
N MET A 38 -7.70 15.57 -7.54
CA MET A 38 -7.05 15.30 -6.26
C MET A 38 -7.07 13.81 -5.95
N SER A 39 -6.13 13.38 -5.10
CA SER A 39 -6.13 12.03 -4.54
C SER A 39 -7.44 11.77 -3.78
N ASN A 40 -7.96 10.56 -3.90
CA ASN A 40 -9.13 10.07 -3.17
C ASN A 40 -8.80 9.52 -1.78
N VAL A 41 -7.58 9.77 -1.27
CA VAL A 41 -7.06 9.20 -0.03
C VAL A 41 -7.26 10.17 1.13
N ASP A 42 -7.82 9.69 2.24
CA ASP A 42 -7.85 10.43 3.51
C ASP A 42 -6.55 10.19 4.30
N ILE A 43 -5.80 11.28 4.50
CA ILE A 43 -4.52 11.25 5.19
C ILE A 43 -4.68 10.83 6.67
N ALA A 44 -5.78 11.21 7.33
CA ALA A 44 -5.97 10.89 8.74
C ALA A 44 -6.16 9.37 8.95
N GLU A 45 -6.97 8.74 8.10
CA GLU A 45 -7.19 7.30 8.12
C GLU A 45 -5.90 6.53 7.80
N GLU A 46 -5.17 6.95 6.76
CA GLU A 46 -3.88 6.35 6.40
C GLU A 46 -2.85 6.49 7.52
N MET A 47 -2.79 7.64 8.20
CA MET A 47 -1.89 7.81 9.35
C MET A 47 -2.23 6.85 10.50
N VAL A 48 -3.51 6.63 10.80
CA VAL A 48 -3.94 5.67 11.82
C VAL A 48 -3.61 4.24 11.41
N SER A 49 -3.81 3.89 10.14
CA SER A 49 -3.39 2.60 9.57
C SER A 49 -1.89 2.37 9.75
N GLN A 50 -1.07 3.38 9.44
CA GLN A 50 0.37 3.33 9.63
C GLN A 50 0.79 3.22 11.11
N ILE A 51 0.12 3.93 12.02
CA ILE A 51 0.39 3.83 13.46
C ILE A 51 0.05 2.42 13.97
N THR A 52 -1.07 1.86 13.53
CA THR A 52 -1.50 0.50 13.88
C THR A 52 -0.48 -0.53 13.38
N ALA A 53 -0.03 -0.40 12.13
CA ALA A 53 1.01 -1.26 11.57
C ALA A 53 2.32 -1.17 12.37
N LYS A 54 2.74 0.04 12.79
CA LYS A 54 3.92 0.25 13.64
C LYS A 54 3.77 -0.38 15.02
N ALA A 55 2.59 -0.28 15.62
CA ALA A 55 2.31 -0.91 16.92
C ALA A 55 2.38 -2.44 16.81
N ALA A 56 1.79 -3.03 15.76
CA ALA A 56 1.87 -4.46 15.49
C ALA A 56 3.31 -4.94 15.28
N PHE A 57 4.11 -4.20 14.50
CA PHE A 57 5.53 -4.48 14.32
C PHE A 57 6.29 -4.44 15.65
N THR A 58 6.05 -3.43 16.48
CA THR A 58 6.70 -3.28 17.79
C THR A 58 6.31 -4.41 18.74
N ALA A 59 5.04 -4.82 18.74
CA ALA A 59 4.56 -5.95 19.54
C ALA A 59 5.25 -7.25 19.11
N ASN A 60 5.31 -7.53 17.80
CA ASN A 60 6.01 -8.70 17.27
C ASN A 60 7.50 -8.71 17.66
N ALA A 61 8.16 -7.55 17.57
CA ALA A 61 9.56 -7.41 17.98
C ALA A 61 9.77 -7.69 19.48
N ARG A 62 8.84 -7.28 20.34
CA ARG A 62 8.90 -7.58 21.78
C ARG A 62 8.70 -9.06 22.07
N VAL A 63 7.80 -9.73 21.37
CA VAL A 63 7.59 -11.19 21.49
C VAL A 63 8.87 -11.95 21.13
N ILE A 64 9.53 -11.56 20.03
CA ILE A 64 10.82 -12.16 19.62
C ILE A 64 11.88 -11.97 20.71
N ARG A 65 12.03 -10.75 21.24
CA ARG A 65 13.00 -10.49 22.32
C ARG A 65 12.72 -11.32 23.58
N ALA A 66 11.46 -11.43 23.99
CA ALA A 66 11.10 -12.26 25.14
C ALA A 66 11.39 -13.74 24.89
N ALA A 67 11.17 -14.22 23.66
CA ALA A 67 11.53 -15.58 23.26
C ALA A 67 13.07 -15.79 23.31
N ASP A 68 13.85 -14.85 22.80
CA ASP A 68 15.32 -14.89 22.84
C ASP A 68 15.85 -14.90 24.29
N GLU A 69 15.29 -14.07 25.16
CA GLU A 69 15.63 -14.04 26.59
C GLU A 69 15.31 -15.39 27.27
N MET A 70 14.14 -15.98 27.00
CA MET A 70 13.79 -17.31 27.52
C MET A 70 14.75 -18.39 27.02
N ILE A 71 15.10 -18.40 25.73
CA ILE A 71 16.07 -19.35 25.17
C ILE A 71 17.43 -19.20 25.84
N GLY A 72 17.89 -17.96 26.07
CA GLY A 72 19.13 -17.69 26.79
C GLY A 72 19.12 -18.31 28.20
N THR A 73 18.05 -18.07 28.98
CA THR A 73 17.94 -18.65 30.33
C THR A 73 17.92 -20.17 30.35
N LEU A 74 17.31 -20.82 29.34
CA LEU A 74 17.31 -22.29 29.23
C LEU A 74 18.70 -22.86 28.95
N LEU A 75 19.50 -22.16 28.14
CA LEU A 75 20.88 -22.55 27.86
C LEU A 75 21.76 -22.43 29.10
N ASP A 76 21.58 -21.36 29.88
CA ASP A 76 22.33 -21.13 31.13
C ASP A 76 22.03 -22.19 32.21
N ILE A 77 20.78 -22.68 32.32
CA ILE A 77 20.41 -23.74 33.28
C ILE A 77 20.99 -25.10 32.90
N LYS A 78 21.25 -25.34 31.61
CA LYS A 78 21.78 -26.61 31.11
C LYS A 78 23.30 -26.75 31.25
N SER A 79 24.01 -25.63 31.40
CA SER A 79 25.47 -25.59 31.56
C SER A 79 25.92 -25.76 33.00
#